data_AF-A0A8H7NEZ0-F1
#
_entry.id   AF-A0A8H7NEZ0-F1
#
_cell.length_a   1.000
_cell.length_b   1.000
_cell.length_c   1.000
_cell.angle_alpha   90.00
_cell.angle_beta   90.00
_cell.angle_gamma   90.00
#
_symmetry.space_group_name_H-M   'P 1'
#
loop_
_entity.id
_entity.type
_entity.pdbx_description
1 polymer ?
#
loop_
_entity_poly.entity_id
_entity_poly.type
_entity_poly.pdbx_seq_one_letter_code
_entity_poly.pdbx_strand_id
1 'polypeptide(L)'
;MILFGCVLAVAVVFSYAYVWLARIFPKQFIWVTGILNIVFAVGTAAFYFWRRYWSAAIVFTIFAVFLIFAFYTWISRIPFSALMLKTSITVSKKYGHVYLVSFIGGLIAAAFGAWYSVTLVAVYTRWEPSPSCNAAGGGCSKGKVIGLIVFITFAMYWISEWLKNTIHVTISGVYGAWYFSPHNFPRGATRGAAKRALTYSFGSISFGSLIVAIIQFLRQLCSVARSEAAQEGALGA
;
A
#
# COMPACT_ATOMS: atom_id res chain seq x y z
N MET A 1 -16.88 4.33 16.35
CA MET A 1 -16.72 5.13 15.11
C MET A 1 -15.80 6.35 15.29
N ILE A 2 -15.87 7.07 16.42
CA ILE A 2 -15.01 8.25 16.69
C ILE A 2 -13.50 7.91 16.72
N LEU A 3 -13.11 6.86 17.48
CA LEU A 3 -11.71 6.36 17.51
C LEU A 3 -11.18 6.00 16.11
N PHE A 4 -12.02 5.37 15.28
CA PHE A 4 -11.67 5.00 13.92
C PHE A 4 -11.45 6.23 13.03
N GLY A 5 -12.30 7.25 13.16
CA GLY A 5 -12.12 8.55 12.49
C GLY A 5 -10.82 9.25 12.91
N CYS A 6 -10.48 9.24 14.21
CA CYS A 6 -9.22 9.80 14.70
C CYS A 6 -7.99 9.07 14.14
N VAL A 7 -8.00 7.73 14.10
CA VAL A 7 -6.90 6.94 13.53
C VAL A 7 -6.72 7.24 12.04
N LEU A 8 -7.80 7.36 11.28
CA LEU A 8 -7.73 7.73 9.87
C LEU A 8 -7.16 9.14 9.67
N ALA A 9 -7.59 10.10 10.48
CA ALA A 9 -7.07 11.47 10.40
C ALA A 9 -5.56 11.50 10.71
N VAL A 10 -5.13 10.82 11.77
CA VAL A 10 -3.70 10.71 12.13
C VAL A 10 -2.92 10.00 11.02
N ALA A 11 -3.44 8.91 10.45
CA ALA A 11 -2.79 8.20 9.35
C ALA A 11 -2.62 9.07 8.10
N VAL A 12 -3.62 9.87 7.74
CA VAL A 12 -3.53 10.82 6.61
C VAL A 12 -2.49 11.90 6.89
N VAL A 13 -2.46 12.45 8.10
CA VAL A 13 -1.48 13.46 8.50
C VAL A 13 -0.06 12.89 8.47
N PHE A 14 0.17 11.71 9.04
CA PHE A 14 1.47 11.04 9.01
C PHE A 14 1.91 10.67 7.58
N SER A 15 0.98 10.20 6.74
CA SER A 15 1.26 9.91 5.33
C SER A 15 1.68 11.17 4.57
N TYR A 16 0.97 12.28 4.79
CA TYR A 16 1.32 13.56 4.19
C TYR A 16 2.66 14.09 4.71
N ALA A 17 2.90 13.99 6.01
CA ALA A 17 4.17 14.36 6.64
C ALA A 17 5.33 13.54 6.07
N TYR A 18 5.16 12.22 5.90
CA TYR A 18 6.18 11.33 5.34
C TYR A 18 6.53 11.70 3.90
N VAL A 19 5.52 11.93 3.06
CA VAL A 19 5.72 12.37 1.67
C VAL A 19 6.37 13.76 1.61
N TRP A 20 6.03 14.65 2.55
CA TRP A 20 6.64 15.98 2.65
C TRP A 20 8.11 15.89 3.06
N LEU A 21 8.44 15.05 4.03
CA LEU A 21 9.80 14.83 4.54
C LEU A 21 10.71 14.21 3.46
N ALA A 22 10.19 13.24 2.70
CA ALA A 22 10.86 12.66 1.54
C ALA A 22 11.20 13.69 0.45
N ARG A 23 10.47 14.81 0.40
CA ARG A 23 10.64 15.85 -0.63
C ARG A 23 11.61 16.96 -0.26
N ILE A 24 11.76 17.30 1.04
CA ILE A 24 12.63 18.40 1.46
C ILE A 24 14.09 17.97 1.41
N PHE A 25 14.39 16.76 1.86
CA PHE A 25 15.77 16.26 1.88
C PHE A 25 15.90 14.86 1.25
N PRO A 26 15.81 14.76 -0.09
CA PRO A 26 16.00 13.50 -0.85
C PRO A 26 17.22 12.68 -0.43
N LYS A 27 18.36 13.36 -0.27
CA LYS A 27 19.63 12.74 0.05
C LYS A 27 19.65 12.20 1.49
N GLN A 28 19.12 12.99 2.43
CA GLN A 28 19.03 12.57 3.84
C GLN A 28 17.98 11.47 4.01
N PHE A 29 16.86 11.54 3.28
CA PHE A 29 15.80 10.54 3.34
C PHE A 29 16.27 9.14 2.95
N ILE A 30 17.06 9.01 1.87
CA ILE A 30 17.63 7.71 1.46
C ILE A 30 18.60 7.17 2.52
N TRP A 31 19.45 8.03 3.10
CA TRP A 31 20.39 7.64 4.14
C TRP A 31 19.69 7.24 5.45
N VAL A 32 18.72 8.04 5.90
CA VAL A 32 17.96 7.79 7.14
C VAL A 32 17.15 6.51 7.02
N THR A 33 16.43 6.29 5.91
CA THR A 33 15.63 5.06 5.73
C THR A 33 16.51 3.81 5.65
N GLY A 34 17.66 3.90 5.00
CA GLY A 34 18.63 2.81 4.93
C GLY A 34 19.23 2.44 6.30
N ILE A 35 19.73 3.44 7.03
CA ILE A 35 20.27 3.24 8.39
C ILE A 35 19.18 2.71 9.32
N LEU A 36 17.99 3.32 9.30
CA LEU A 36 16.89 2.93 10.16
C LEU A 36 16.46 1.47 9.91
N ASN A 37 16.42 1.03 8.65
CA ASN A 37 16.11 -0.35 8.29
C ASN A 37 17.17 -1.34 8.86
N ILE A 38 18.46 -1.00 8.75
CA ILE A 38 19.54 -1.81 9.34
C ILE A 38 19.40 -1.88 10.86
N VAL A 39 19.17 -0.74 11.51
CA VAL A 39 19.01 -0.68 12.98
C VAL A 39 17.81 -1.52 13.42
N PHE A 40 16.68 -1.46 12.69
CA PHE A 40 15.52 -2.32 12.99
C PHE A 40 15.80 -3.80 12.73
N ALA A 41 16.50 -4.16 11.65
CA ALA A 41 16.86 -5.55 11.36
C ALA A 41 17.78 -6.13 12.45
N VAL A 42 18.78 -5.37 12.89
CA VAL A 42 19.69 -5.78 13.98
C VAL A 42 18.96 -5.79 15.33
N GLY A 43 18.13 -4.79 15.61
CA GLY A 43 17.36 -4.69 16.85
C GLY A 43 16.35 -5.82 17.00
N THR A 44 15.66 -6.21 15.92
CA THR A 44 14.74 -7.36 15.92
C THR A 44 15.49 -8.68 16.10
N ALA A 45 16.65 -8.87 15.44
CA ALA A 45 17.49 -10.04 15.66
C ALA A 45 17.94 -10.16 17.13
N ALA A 46 18.41 -9.06 17.73
CA ALA A 46 18.81 -9.01 19.14
C ALA A 46 17.62 -9.31 20.09
N PHE A 47 16.43 -8.79 19.78
CA PHE A 47 15.22 -9.08 20.55
C PHE A 47 14.83 -10.57 20.51
N TYR A 48 14.97 -11.23 19.36
CA TYR A 48 14.70 -12.67 19.23
C TYR A 48 15.73 -13.53 19.99
N PHE A 49 17.00 -13.12 20.04
CA PHE A 49 18.00 -13.76 20.90
C PHE A 49 17.62 -13.67 22.39
N TRP A 50 17.10 -12.51 22.83
CA TRP A 50 16.72 -12.34 24.23
C TRP A 50 15.52 -13.20 24.64
N ARG A 51 14.53 -13.38 23.75
CA ARG A 51 13.36 -14.26 23.99
C ARG A 51 13.64 -15.76 23.83
N ARG A 52 14.90 -16.19 23.60
CA ARG A 52 15.33 -17.59 23.43
C ARG A 52 14.66 -18.35 22.26
N TYR A 53 14.15 -17.65 21.25
CA TYR A 53 13.64 -18.27 20.02
C TYR A 53 14.76 -18.44 18.99
N TRP A 54 15.53 -19.52 19.12
CA TRP A 54 16.75 -19.77 18.35
C TRP A 54 16.55 -19.84 16.83
N SER A 55 15.48 -20.47 16.36
CA SER A 55 15.20 -20.61 14.91
C SER A 55 14.95 -19.24 14.24
N ALA A 56 14.09 -18.41 14.84
CA ALA A 56 13.82 -17.07 14.31
C ALA A 56 15.05 -16.17 14.41
N ALA A 57 15.80 -16.24 15.52
CA ALA A 57 17.00 -15.43 15.73
C ALA A 57 18.07 -15.66 14.65
N ILE A 58 18.34 -16.93 14.30
CA ILE A 58 19.33 -17.27 13.27
C ILE A 58 18.90 -16.70 11.90
N VAL A 59 17.63 -16.90 11.51
CA VAL A 59 17.12 -16.43 10.21
C VAL A 59 17.19 -14.90 10.13
N PHE A 60 16.68 -14.18 11.14
CA PHE A 60 16.72 -12.71 11.15
C PHE A 60 18.14 -12.15 11.18
N THR A 61 19.08 -12.84 11.81
CA THR A 61 20.50 -12.45 11.81
C THR A 61 21.12 -12.58 10.42
N ILE A 62 20.84 -13.67 9.71
CA ILE A 62 21.30 -13.86 8.32
C ILE A 62 20.75 -12.74 7.43
N PHE A 63 19.45 -12.43 7.55
CA PHE A 63 18.85 -11.30 6.82
C PHE A 63 19.46 -9.96 7.20
N ALA A 64 19.76 -9.71 8.48
CA ALA A 64 20.39 -8.47 8.92
C ALA A 64 21.80 -8.31 8.32
N VAL A 65 22.62 -9.36 8.34
CA VAL A 65 23.96 -9.36 7.72
C VAL A 65 23.86 -9.14 6.20
N PHE A 66 22.93 -9.81 5.55
CA PHE A 66 22.67 -9.62 4.12
C PHE A 66 22.26 -8.18 3.79
N LEU A 67 21.37 -7.58 4.59
CA LEU A 67 20.94 -6.19 4.41
C LEU A 67 22.10 -5.19 4.63
N ILE A 68 22.99 -5.44 5.60
CA ILE A 68 24.18 -4.63 5.82
C ILE A 68 25.13 -4.71 4.62
N PHE A 69 25.39 -5.93 4.12
CA PHE A 69 26.23 -6.15 2.96
C PHE A 69 25.64 -5.50 1.69
N ALA A 70 24.33 -5.65 1.48
CA ALA A 70 23.62 -5.00 0.38
C ALA A 70 23.70 -3.47 0.49
N PHE A 71 23.54 -2.91 1.69
CA PHE A 71 23.63 -1.46 1.90
C PHE A 71 25.05 -0.93 1.66
N TYR A 72 26.08 -1.66 2.10
CA TYR A 72 27.47 -1.32 1.80
C TYR A 72 27.72 -1.27 0.29
N THR A 73 27.23 -2.27 -0.46
CA THR A 73 27.34 -2.29 -1.93
C THR A 73 26.58 -1.14 -2.59
N TRP A 74 25.43 -0.74 -2.03
CA TRP A 74 24.58 0.32 -2.60
C TRP A 74 25.10 1.73 -2.35
N ILE A 75 26.02 1.95 -1.40
CA ILE A 75 26.54 3.28 -1.03
C ILE A 75 27.06 4.07 -2.24
N SER A 76 27.70 3.38 -3.19
CA SER A 76 28.26 3.98 -4.41
C SER A 76 27.18 4.42 -5.41
N ARG A 77 25.99 3.79 -5.38
CA ARG A 77 24.87 4.09 -6.28
C ARG A 77 23.88 5.13 -5.73
N ILE A 78 23.91 5.41 -4.41
CA ILE A 78 23.07 6.44 -3.76
C ILE A 78 23.11 7.81 -4.45
N PRO A 79 24.26 8.38 -4.88
CA PRO A 79 24.27 9.70 -5.50
C PRO A 79 23.45 9.77 -6.79
N PHE A 80 23.41 8.69 -7.57
CA PHE A 80 22.60 8.62 -8.80
C PHE A 80 21.09 8.60 -8.49
N SER A 81 20.65 7.75 -7.56
CA SER A 81 19.25 7.72 -7.13
C SER A 81 18.81 9.04 -6.49
N ALA A 82 19.70 9.68 -5.72
CA ALA A 82 19.45 10.99 -5.14
C ALA A 82 19.32 12.09 -6.22
N LEU A 83 20.12 12.02 -7.30
CA LEU A 83 20.00 12.93 -8.44
C LEU A 83 18.65 12.75 -9.15
N MET A 84 18.26 11.50 -9.45
CA MET A 84 16.96 11.20 -10.08
C MET A 84 15.78 11.69 -9.22
N LEU A 85 15.85 11.49 -7.90
CA LEU A 85 14.81 11.95 -6.97
C LEU A 85 14.80 13.49 -6.86
N LYS A 86 15.96 14.15 -6.87
CA LYS A 86 16.04 15.62 -6.94
C LYS A 86 15.46 16.18 -8.24
N THR A 87 15.75 15.58 -9.38
CA THR A 87 15.22 16.01 -10.68
C THR A 87 13.70 15.89 -10.70
N SER A 88 13.15 14.74 -10.30
CA SER A 88 11.69 14.54 -10.24
C SER A 88 10.98 15.51 -9.28
N ILE A 89 11.58 15.82 -8.13
CA ILE A 89 11.03 16.83 -7.20
C ILE A 89 11.13 18.24 -7.77
N THR A 90 12.22 18.58 -8.45
CA THR A 90 12.39 19.92 -9.05
C THR A 90 11.37 20.16 -10.15
N VAL A 91 11.14 19.15 -10.99
CA VAL A 91 10.04 19.13 -11.96
C VAL A 91 8.70 19.28 -11.24
N SER A 92 8.42 18.46 -10.23
CA SER A 92 7.16 18.55 -9.45
C SER A 92 6.94 19.92 -8.81
N LYS A 93 7.98 20.57 -8.27
CA LYS A 93 7.90 21.93 -7.70
C LYS A 93 7.57 23.00 -8.74
N LYS A 94 8.07 22.86 -9.98
CA LYS A 94 7.74 23.76 -11.09
C LYS A 94 6.28 23.59 -11.55
N TYR A 95 5.69 22.40 -11.35
CA TYR A 95 4.32 22.06 -11.73
C TYR A 95 3.43 21.81 -10.51
N GLY A 96 2.95 22.89 -9.88
CA GLY A 96 2.10 22.86 -8.68
C GLY A 96 0.88 21.93 -8.76
N HIS A 97 0.37 21.63 -9.96
CA HIS A 97 -0.78 20.76 -10.18
C HIS A 97 -0.52 19.26 -9.92
N VAL A 98 0.73 18.82 -9.88
CA VAL A 98 1.08 17.43 -9.52
C VAL A 98 0.78 17.17 -8.05
N TYR A 99 0.95 18.17 -7.18
CA TYR A 99 0.62 18.09 -5.76
C TYR A 99 -0.87 17.87 -5.53
N LEU A 100 -1.71 18.53 -6.33
CA LEU A 100 -3.17 18.42 -6.23
C LEU A 100 -3.65 17.03 -6.66
N VAL A 101 -3.04 16.43 -7.68
CA VAL A 101 -3.37 15.04 -8.09
C VAL A 101 -2.94 14.02 -7.05
N SER A 102 -1.74 14.13 -6.49
CA SER A 102 -1.31 13.22 -5.41
C SER A 102 -2.15 13.40 -4.14
N PHE A 103 -2.57 14.63 -3.82
CA PHE A 103 -3.42 14.92 -2.68
C PHE A 103 -4.83 14.35 -2.86
N ILE A 104 -5.46 14.58 -4.02
CA ILE A 104 -6.79 14.04 -4.33
C ILE A 104 -6.74 12.51 -4.40
N GLY A 105 -5.72 11.92 -5.04
CA GLY A 105 -5.54 10.47 -5.10
C GLY A 105 -5.39 9.84 -3.71
N GLY A 106 -4.62 10.48 -2.82
CA GLY A 106 -4.47 10.06 -1.43
C GLY A 106 -5.76 10.18 -0.61
N LEU A 107 -6.53 11.25 -0.82
CA LEU A 107 -7.82 11.46 -0.15
C LEU A 107 -8.87 10.44 -0.61
N ILE A 108 -8.93 10.14 -1.91
CA ILE A 108 -9.79 9.08 -2.46
C ILE A 108 -9.39 7.71 -1.89
N ALA A 109 -8.08 7.41 -1.81
CA ALA A 109 -7.60 6.16 -1.23
C ALA A 109 -7.99 6.03 0.25
N ALA A 110 -7.83 7.10 1.04
CA ALA A 110 -8.21 7.13 2.44
C ALA A 110 -9.73 6.98 2.63
N ALA A 111 -10.54 7.67 1.82
CA ALA A 111 -11.99 7.55 1.84
C ALA A 111 -12.44 6.13 1.47
N PHE A 112 -11.81 5.51 0.47
CA PHE A 112 -12.09 4.13 0.08
C PHE A 112 -11.71 3.14 1.19
N GLY A 113 -10.57 3.32 1.84
CA GLY A 113 -10.17 2.50 3.00
C GLY A 113 -11.15 2.65 4.18
N ALA A 114 -11.62 3.87 4.45
CA ALA A 114 -12.65 4.13 5.45
C ALA A 114 -13.95 3.41 5.11
N TRP A 115 -14.42 3.55 3.86
CA TRP A 115 -15.61 2.88 3.34
C TRP A 115 -15.52 1.36 3.50
N TYR A 116 -14.38 0.76 3.12
CA TYR A 116 -14.13 -0.66 3.29
C TYR A 116 -14.21 -1.12 4.75
N SER A 117 -13.64 -0.36 5.69
CA SER A 117 -13.73 -0.73 7.10
C SER A 117 -15.17 -0.73 7.62
N VAL A 118 -15.99 0.24 7.17
CA VAL A 118 -17.37 0.39 7.58
C VAL A 118 -18.20 -0.75 7.00
N THR A 119 -17.99 -1.11 5.74
CA THR A 119 -18.70 -2.23 5.11
C THR A 119 -18.33 -3.57 5.77
N LEU A 120 -17.07 -3.78 6.15
CA LEU A 120 -16.65 -4.99 6.87
C LEU A 120 -17.36 -5.10 8.24
N VAL A 121 -17.35 -4.03 9.04
CA VAL A 121 -18.01 -4.02 10.36
C VAL A 121 -19.54 -4.17 10.22
N ALA A 122 -20.15 -3.53 9.22
CA ALA A 122 -21.59 -3.65 8.96
C ALA A 122 -21.98 -5.09 8.58
N VAL A 123 -21.15 -5.76 7.77
CA VAL A 123 -21.37 -7.17 7.40
C VAL A 123 -21.20 -8.08 8.61
N TYR A 124 -20.18 -7.86 9.43
CA TYR A 124 -19.94 -8.68 10.61
C TYR A 124 -21.10 -8.57 11.62
N THR A 125 -21.50 -7.34 11.96
CA THR A 125 -22.57 -7.08 12.94
C THR A 125 -23.96 -7.51 12.46
N ARG A 126 -24.24 -7.48 11.15
CA ARG A 126 -25.55 -7.84 10.59
C ARG A 126 -25.76 -9.35 10.49
N TRP A 127 -24.69 -10.11 10.31
CA TRP A 127 -24.75 -11.53 9.90
C TRP A 127 -24.05 -12.49 10.87
N GLU A 128 -23.40 -12.01 11.95
CA GLU A 128 -22.91 -12.86 13.04
C GLU A 128 -24.07 -13.56 13.78
N PRO A 129 -23.91 -14.85 14.16
CA PRO A 129 -24.89 -15.55 14.99
C PRO A 129 -24.82 -15.07 16.43
N SER A 130 -25.36 -13.87 16.67
CA SER A 130 -25.67 -13.31 17.98
C SER A 130 -27.20 -13.40 18.22
N PRO A 131 -27.68 -13.38 19.47
CA PRO A 131 -29.13 -13.48 19.76
C PRO A 131 -29.99 -12.36 19.12
N SER A 132 -29.36 -11.27 18.66
CA SER A 132 -29.98 -10.15 17.93
C SER A 132 -30.18 -10.37 16.42
N CYS A 133 -29.71 -11.48 15.85
CA CYS A 133 -29.73 -11.70 14.40
C CYS A 133 -31.15 -11.91 13.82
N ASN A 134 -32.12 -12.27 14.66
CA ASN A 134 -33.53 -12.49 14.28
C ASN A 134 -34.41 -11.22 14.25
N ALA A 135 -33.92 -10.05 14.66
CA ALA A 135 -34.75 -8.85 14.79
C ALA A 135 -35.18 -8.20 13.44
N ALA A 136 -34.62 -8.65 12.31
CA ALA A 136 -34.86 -8.02 11.00
C ALA A 136 -34.89 -9.00 9.81
N GLY A 137 -35.38 -10.23 10.01
CA GLY A 137 -35.76 -11.15 8.91
C GLY A 137 -34.64 -11.64 7.97
N GLY A 138 -33.37 -11.53 8.37
CA GLY A 138 -32.23 -11.97 7.56
C GLY A 138 -31.74 -13.35 7.99
N GLY A 139 -31.69 -14.33 7.07
CA GLY A 139 -31.22 -15.68 7.38
C GLY A 139 -29.73 -15.70 7.78
N CYS A 140 -29.48 -15.82 9.08
CA CYS A 140 -28.15 -15.87 9.69
C CYS A 140 -27.42 -17.16 9.30
N SER A 141 -26.36 -17.05 8.49
CA SER A 141 -25.57 -18.21 8.07
C SER A 141 -24.09 -17.84 8.00
N LYS A 142 -23.25 -18.62 8.70
CA LYS A 142 -21.79 -18.44 8.67
C LYS A 142 -21.23 -18.50 7.24
N GLY A 143 -21.82 -19.32 6.36
CA GLY A 143 -21.42 -19.40 4.95
C GLY A 143 -21.68 -18.11 4.17
N LYS A 144 -22.78 -17.40 4.45
CA LYS A 144 -23.07 -16.10 3.82
C LYS A 144 -22.10 -15.01 4.29
N VAL A 145 -21.75 -15.01 5.58
CA VAL A 145 -20.75 -14.08 6.15
C VAL A 145 -19.40 -14.27 5.47
N ILE A 146 -18.93 -15.52 5.41
CA ILE A 146 -17.63 -15.86 4.83
C ILE A 146 -17.63 -15.47 3.34
N GLY A 147 -18.65 -15.86 2.58
CA GLY A 147 -18.75 -15.51 1.16
C GLY A 147 -18.76 -13.99 0.91
N LEU A 148 -19.47 -13.23 1.75
CA LEU A 148 -19.55 -11.77 1.62
C LEU A 148 -18.23 -11.09 2.01
N ILE A 149 -17.54 -11.56 3.04
CA ILE A 149 -16.21 -11.05 3.44
C ILE A 149 -15.18 -11.34 2.33
N VAL A 150 -15.18 -12.55 1.77
CA VAL A 150 -14.31 -12.97 0.66
C VAL A 150 -14.55 -12.08 -0.57
N PHE A 151 -15.81 -11.81 -0.91
CA PHE A 151 -16.13 -10.91 -2.02
C PHE A 151 -15.70 -9.46 -1.76
N ILE A 152 -15.98 -8.92 -0.56
CA ILE A 152 -15.63 -7.54 -0.20
C ILE A 152 -14.11 -7.34 -0.13
N THR A 153 -13.37 -8.33 0.39
CA THR A 153 -11.90 -8.31 0.40
C THR A 153 -11.33 -8.36 -1.02
N PHE A 154 -11.85 -9.23 -1.89
CA PHE A 154 -11.46 -9.26 -3.30
C PHE A 154 -11.69 -7.92 -4.00
N ALA A 155 -12.90 -7.35 -3.84
CA ALA A 155 -13.25 -6.05 -4.42
C ALA A 155 -12.35 -4.92 -3.90
N MET A 156 -11.96 -4.96 -2.62
CA MET A 156 -11.02 -4.01 -2.03
C MET A 156 -9.64 -4.09 -2.67
N TYR A 157 -9.08 -5.30 -2.86
CA TYR A 157 -7.79 -5.46 -3.53
C TYR A 157 -7.84 -4.94 -4.96
N TRP A 158 -8.91 -5.28 -5.69
CA TRP A 158 -9.07 -4.83 -7.07
C TRP A 158 -9.14 -3.31 -7.20
N ILE A 159 -9.97 -2.64 -6.39
CA ILE A 159 -10.12 -1.19 -6.45
C ILE A 159 -8.84 -0.48 -5.95
N SER A 160 -8.15 -1.05 -4.95
CA SER A 160 -6.89 -0.49 -4.44
C SER A 160 -5.77 -0.55 -5.48
N GLU A 161 -5.62 -1.68 -6.18
CA GLU A 161 -4.65 -1.80 -7.28
C GLU A 161 -5.03 -0.93 -8.47
N TRP A 162 -6.32 -0.84 -8.80
CA TRP A 162 -6.80 0.06 -9.85
C TRP A 162 -6.47 1.53 -9.54
N LEU A 163 -6.71 1.97 -8.30
CA LEU A 163 -6.42 3.33 -7.89
C LEU A 163 -4.91 3.62 -7.93
N LYS A 164 -4.08 2.69 -7.42
CA LYS A 164 -2.61 2.80 -7.45
C LYS A 164 -2.09 2.91 -8.88
N ASN A 165 -2.55 2.04 -9.78
CA ASN A 165 -2.15 2.03 -11.17
C ASN A 165 -2.62 3.28 -11.92
N THR A 166 -3.84 3.75 -11.63
CA THR A 166 -4.39 4.99 -12.21
C THR A 166 -3.57 6.21 -11.82
N ILE A 167 -3.20 6.32 -10.54
CA ILE A 167 -2.32 7.39 -10.05
C ILE A 167 -0.95 7.30 -10.73
N HIS A 168 -0.38 6.09 -10.83
CA HIS A 168 0.93 5.87 -11.45
C HIS A 168 0.95 6.29 -12.92
N VAL A 169 -0.01 5.85 -13.73
CA VAL A 169 -0.11 6.20 -15.15
C VAL A 169 -0.35 7.70 -15.34
N THR A 170 -1.17 8.32 -14.48
CA THR A 170 -1.42 9.77 -14.52
C THR A 170 -0.13 10.56 -14.26
N ILE A 171 0.65 10.16 -13.26
CA ILE A 171 1.93 10.81 -12.91
C ILE A 171 2.96 10.59 -14.03
N SER A 172 3.11 9.36 -14.52
CA SER A 172 4.02 9.04 -15.63
C SER A 172 3.67 9.81 -16.90
N GLY A 173 2.39 10.03 -17.18
CA GLY A 173 1.94 10.87 -18.30
C GLY A 173 2.36 12.35 -18.17
N VAL A 174 2.40 12.89 -16.95
CA VAL A 174 2.89 14.27 -16.70
C VAL A 174 4.40 14.36 -16.89
N TYR A 175 5.15 13.38 -16.38
CA TYR A 175 6.60 13.31 -16.60
C TYR A 175 6.97 13.08 -18.07
N GLY A 176 6.17 12.29 -18.81
CA GLY A 176 6.33 12.13 -20.25
C GLY A 176 6.15 13.45 -21.01
N ALA A 177 5.12 14.24 -20.68
CA ALA A 177 4.92 15.56 -21.26
C ALA A 177 6.08 16.53 -20.97
N TRP A 178 6.73 16.39 -19.80
CA TRP A 178 7.92 17.17 -19.45
C TRP A 178 9.16 16.75 -20.24
N TYR A 179 9.36 15.44 -20.40
CA TYR A 179 10.48 14.92 -21.17
C TYR A 179 10.41 15.32 -22.65
N PHE A 180 9.22 15.24 -23.27
CA PHE A 180 9.06 15.52 -24.71
C PHE A 180 8.78 16.98 -25.05
N SER A 181 8.43 17.84 -24.09
CA SER A 181 8.17 19.27 -24.35
C SER A 181 8.64 20.19 -23.21
N PRO A 182 9.96 20.25 -22.95
CA PRO A 182 10.51 21.01 -21.83
C PRO A 182 10.35 22.54 -21.96
N HIS A 183 10.28 23.07 -23.19
CA HIS A 183 10.23 24.52 -23.47
C HIS A 183 8.82 25.05 -23.78
N ASN A 184 7.90 24.22 -24.27
CA ASN A 184 6.55 24.66 -24.67
C ASN A 184 5.48 23.71 -24.11
N PHE A 185 5.28 23.80 -22.81
CA PHE A 185 4.46 22.85 -22.06
C PHE A 185 2.96 23.13 -22.25
N PRO A 186 2.13 22.15 -22.65
CA PRO A 186 0.71 22.37 -22.85
C PRO A 186 0.02 22.73 -21.52
N ARG A 187 -0.70 23.86 -21.50
CA ARG A 187 -1.54 24.29 -20.36
C ARG A 187 -2.56 23.19 -20.05
N GLY A 188 -2.36 22.47 -18.93
CA GLY A 188 -3.26 21.42 -18.47
C GLY A 188 -2.81 19.98 -18.74
N ALA A 189 -1.52 19.71 -18.96
CA ALA A 189 -1.02 18.33 -19.14
C ALA A 189 -1.46 17.36 -18.04
N THR A 190 -1.59 17.82 -16.79
CA THR A 190 -2.10 17.02 -15.67
C THR A 190 -3.57 16.62 -15.83
N ARG A 191 -4.43 17.55 -16.26
CA ARG A 191 -5.86 17.28 -16.50
C ARG A 191 -6.06 16.45 -17.76
N GLY A 192 -5.24 16.67 -18.79
CA GLY A 192 -5.21 15.86 -20.01
C GLY A 192 -4.73 14.43 -19.75
N ALA A 193 -3.69 14.25 -18.94
CA ALA A 193 -3.21 12.92 -18.53
C ALA A 193 -4.24 12.17 -17.67
N ALA A 194 -4.85 12.85 -16.69
CA ALA A 194 -5.91 12.26 -15.86
C ALA A 194 -7.15 11.89 -16.69
N LYS A 195 -7.58 12.76 -17.62
CA LYS A 195 -8.69 12.46 -18.54
C LYS A 195 -8.36 11.24 -19.38
N ARG A 196 -7.17 11.16 -19.99
CA ARG A 196 -6.77 10.00 -20.81
C ARG A 196 -6.68 8.70 -19.99
N ALA A 197 -6.16 8.77 -18.77
CA ALA A 197 -6.09 7.62 -17.87
C ALA A 197 -7.48 7.11 -17.46
N LEU A 198 -8.42 8.02 -17.19
CA LEU A 198 -9.78 7.71 -16.76
C LEU A 198 -10.77 7.41 -17.89
N THR A 199 -10.46 7.76 -19.14
CA THR A 199 -11.34 7.48 -20.28
C THR A 199 -10.79 6.41 -21.21
N TYR A 200 -9.63 6.65 -21.84
CA TYR A 200 -9.11 5.78 -22.89
C TYR A 200 -8.38 4.56 -22.33
N SER A 201 -7.62 4.75 -21.24
CA SER A 201 -6.83 3.67 -20.64
C SER A 201 -7.55 2.95 -19.49
N PHE A 202 -8.77 3.38 -19.14
CA PHE A 202 -9.50 2.84 -17.99
C PHE A 202 -9.68 1.32 -18.08
N GLY A 203 -10.06 0.80 -19.25
CA GLY A 203 -10.29 -0.64 -19.45
C GLY A 203 -9.03 -1.50 -19.31
N SER A 204 -7.89 -1.03 -19.82
CA SER A 204 -6.62 -1.76 -19.68
C SER A 204 -6.08 -1.68 -18.26
N ILE A 205 -6.23 -0.53 -17.59
CA ILE A 205 -5.81 -0.34 -16.19
C ILE A 205 -6.68 -1.20 -15.25
N SER A 206 -8.00 -1.26 -15.47
CA SER A 206 -8.90 -2.08 -14.66
C SER A 206 -8.69 -3.57 -14.88
N PHE A 207 -8.43 -4.00 -16.11
CA PHE A 207 -8.13 -5.40 -16.44
C PHE A 207 -6.77 -5.85 -15.86
N GLY A 208 -5.73 -5.02 -15.99
CA GLY A 208 -4.43 -5.30 -15.36
C GLY A 208 -4.54 -5.40 -13.83
N SER A 209 -5.36 -4.53 -13.22
CA SER A 209 -5.60 -4.56 -11.76
C SER A 209 -6.45 -5.77 -11.34
N LEU A 210 -7.33 -6.27 -12.21
CA LEU A 210 -8.12 -7.48 -11.97
C LEU A 210 -7.21 -8.71 -11.90
N ILE A 211 -6.24 -8.84 -12.81
CA ILE A 211 -5.29 -9.95 -12.81
C ILE A 211 -4.48 -9.96 -11.50
N VAL A 212 -3.98 -8.81 -11.08
CA VAL A 212 -3.24 -8.69 -9.81
C VAL A 212 -4.12 -9.05 -8.61
N ALA A 213 -5.38 -8.62 -8.61
CA ALA A 213 -6.33 -8.96 -7.55
C ALA A 213 -6.62 -10.47 -7.49
N ILE A 214 -6.77 -11.14 -8.63
CA ILE A 214 -6.94 -12.61 -8.70
C ILE A 214 -5.71 -13.32 -8.11
N ILE A 215 -4.50 -12.87 -8.44
CA ILE A 215 -3.26 -13.45 -7.90
C ILE A 215 -3.16 -13.26 -6.38
N GLN A 216 -3.47 -12.06 -5.88
CA GLN A 216 -3.46 -11.77 -4.44
C GLN A 216 -4.53 -12.60 -3.70
N PHE A 217 -5.70 -12.77 -4.30
CA PHE A 217 -6.77 -13.60 -3.77
C PHE A 217 -6.39 -15.08 -3.67
N LEU A 218 -5.82 -15.64 -4.74
CA LEU A 218 -5.33 -17.02 -4.74
C LEU A 218 -4.23 -17.23 -3.69
N ARG A 219 -3.30 -16.27 -3.54
CA ARG A 219 -2.30 -16.29 -2.47
C ARG A 219 -2.95 -16.31 -1.09
N GLN A 220 -3.98 -15.50 -0.89
CA GLN A 220 -4.66 -15.42 0.40
C GLN A 220 -5.38 -16.73 0.72
N LEU A 221 -6.07 -17.34 -0.25
CA LEU A 221 -6.67 -18.68 -0.12
C LEU A 221 -5.62 -19.74 0.22
N CYS A 222 -4.49 -19.78 -0.50
CA CYS A 222 -3.40 -20.70 -0.19
C CYS A 222 -2.81 -20.46 1.20
N SER A 223 -2.72 -19.20 1.65
CA SER A 223 -2.22 -18.89 2.99
C SER A 223 -3.16 -19.38 4.10
N VAL A 224 -4.48 -19.26 3.88
CA VAL A 224 -5.51 -19.71 4.83
C VAL A 224 -5.51 -21.24 4.91
N ALA A 225 -5.52 -21.93 3.75
CA ALA A 225 -5.42 -23.39 3.70
C ALA A 225 -4.13 -23.90 4.37
N ARG A 226 -3.00 -23.20 4.17
CA ARG A 226 -1.74 -23.54 4.83
C ARG A 226 -1.78 -23.31 6.34
N SER A 227 -2.45 -22.25 6.81
CA SER A 227 -2.60 -22.00 8.25
C SER A 227 -3.50 -23.03 8.93
N GLU A 228 -4.57 -23.47 8.26
CA GLU A 228 -5.45 -24.53 8.77
C GLU A 228 -4.69 -25.86 8.88
N ALA A 229 -3.96 -26.26 7.82
CA ALA A 229 -3.13 -27.46 7.85
C ALA A 229 -2.01 -27.41 8.91
N ALA A 230 -1.44 -26.22 9.17
CA ALA A 230 -0.43 -26.04 10.21
C ALA A 230 -1.03 -26.10 11.64
N GLN A 231 -2.29 -25.67 11.83
CA GLN A 231 -2.99 -25.81 13.11
C GLN A 231 -3.41 -27.25 13.38
N GLU A 232 -3.86 -27.99 12.38
CA GLU A 232 -4.19 -29.42 12.52
C GLU A 232 -2.93 -30.25 12.82
N GLY A 233 -1.80 -29.95 12.18
CA GLY A 233 -0.52 -30.61 12.48
C GLY A 233 0.06 -30.33 13.87
N ALA A 234 -0.29 -29.19 14.48
CA ALA A 234 0.15 -28.83 15.84
C ALA A 234 -0.72 -29.43 16.96
N LEU A 235 -1.93 -29.88 16.64
CA LEU A 235 -2.83 -30.59 17.57
C LEU A 235 -2.66 -32.12 17.51
N GLY A 236 -1.92 -32.63 16.52
CA GLY A 236 -1.63 -34.06 16.32
C GLY A 236 -0.20 -34.51 16.69
N ALA A 237 0.59 -33.66 17.36
CA ALA A 237 1.94 -33.96 17.83
C ALA A 237 2.06 -33.84 19.35
#